data_AF-A0A9Y1Z889-F1
#
_entry.id   AF-A0A9Y1Z889-F1
#
_cell.length_a   1.000
_cell.length_b   1.000
_cell.length_c   1.000
_cell.angle_alpha   90.00
_cell.angle_beta   90.00
_cell.angle_gamma   90.00
#
_symmetry.space_group_name_H-M   'P 1'
#
loop_
_entity.id
_entity.type
_entity.pdbx_description
1 polymer ?
#
loop_
_entity_poly.entity_id
_entity_poly.type
_entity_poly.pdbx_seq_one_letter_code
_entity_poly.pdbx_strand_id
1 'polypeptide(L)'
;MNHLAPAGDQHWNLPKHAHIVVYERDDGGLLTIYDCGVAQKPPSAQLLGTLETVDASAEIDSTPTGRVVSMRERSVLEEVGANRYRIVSQA
;
A
#
# COMPACT_ATOMS: atom_id res chain seq x y z
N MET A 1 7.40 -9.40 8.13
CA MET A 1 7.67 -8.24 9.02
C MET A 1 7.25 -6.98 8.29
N ASN A 2 6.64 -6.04 8.99
CA ASN A 2 6.31 -4.71 8.45
C ASN A 2 7.43 -3.74 8.87
N HIS A 3 8.16 -3.21 7.89
CA HIS A 3 9.26 -2.25 8.07
C HIS A 3 8.86 -0.82 7.70
N LEU A 4 7.58 -0.54 7.46
CA LEU A 4 7.12 0.81 7.18
C LEU A 4 7.25 1.68 8.42
N ALA A 5 7.65 2.94 8.21
CA ALA A 5 7.76 3.90 9.30
C ALA A 5 6.36 4.20 9.86
N PRO A 6 6.11 4.01 11.16
CA PRO A 6 4.79 4.26 11.75
C PRO A 6 4.43 5.75 11.66
N ALA A 7 3.17 6.03 11.37
CA ALA A 7 2.57 7.37 11.37
C ALA A 7 1.54 7.55 12.51
N GLY A 8 1.30 6.50 13.29
CA GLY A 8 0.31 6.43 14.36
C GLY A 8 -0.10 4.99 14.61
N ASP A 9 -1.08 4.78 15.49
CA ASP A 9 -1.65 3.45 15.73
C ASP A 9 -2.36 2.98 14.46
N GLN A 10 -1.93 1.86 13.89
CA GLN A 10 -2.48 1.33 12.63
C GLN A 10 -2.30 2.24 11.40
N HIS A 11 -1.32 3.15 11.46
CA HIS A 11 -0.97 4.05 10.36
C HIS A 11 0.51 3.91 10.00
N TRP A 12 0.83 3.90 8.71
CA TRP A 12 2.19 3.76 8.20
C TRP A 12 2.48 4.75 7.08
N ASN A 13 3.66 5.37 7.12
CA ASN A 13 4.09 6.31 6.09
C ASN A 13 4.45 5.58 4.80
N LEU A 14 3.95 6.10 3.69
CA LEU A 14 4.30 5.71 2.33
C LEU A 14 5.11 6.84 1.67
N PRO A 15 6.34 6.57 1.20
CA PRO A 15 7.11 7.57 0.48
C PRO A 15 6.48 7.89 -0.90
N LYS A 16 6.89 9.04 -1.46
CA LYS A 16 6.45 9.54 -2.78
C LYS A 16 6.62 8.55 -3.94
N HIS A 17 7.50 7.58 -3.81
CA HIS A 17 7.78 6.57 -4.83
C HIS A 17 7.50 5.16 -4.32
N ALA A 18 6.60 5.05 -3.35
CA ALA A 18 6.12 3.76 -2.89
C ALA A 18 5.37 3.06 -4.02
N HIS A 19 5.65 1.77 -4.16
CA HIS A 19 5.02 0.90 -5.13
C HIS A 19 4.30 -0.21 -4.37
N ILE A 20 3.00 -0.31 -4.56
CA ILE A 20 2.13 -1.24 -3.85
C ILE A 20 1.54 -2.20 -4.87
N VAL A 21 1.86 -3.49 -4.72
CA VAL A 21 1.25 -4.56 -5.49
C VAL A 21 0.10 -5.12 -4.66
N VAL A 22 -1.11 -4.99 -5.17
CA VAL A 22 -2.34 -5.46 -4.54
C VAL A 22 -2.80 -6.70 -5.29
N TYR A 23 -2.81 -7.82 -4.58
CA TYR A 23 -3.44 -9.05 -5.04
C TYR A 23 -4.86 -9.12 -4.47
N GLU A 24 -5.86 -9.13 -5.35
CA GLU A 24 -7.26 -9.21 -4.98
C GLU A 24 -7.69 -10.69 -5.01
N ARG A 25 -8.37 -11.13 -3.94
CA ARG A 25 -8.96 -12.48 -3.81
C ARG A 25 -10.27 -12.39 -3.04
N ASP A 26 -11.22 -13.27 -3.37
CA ASP A 26 -12.56 -13.30 -2.76
C ASP A 26 -12.54 -13.54 -1.24
N ASP A 27 -11.51 -14.22 -0.75
CA ASP A 27 -11.34 -14.69 0.63
C ASP A 27 -10.25 -13.94 1.43
N GLY A 28 -9.65 -12.90 0.84
CA GLY A 28 -8.65 -12.05 1.49
C GLY A 28 -7.47 -11.72 0.58
N GLY A 29 -7.24 -10.43 0.36
CA GLY A 29 -6.15 -9.94 -0.49
C GLY A 29 -4.78 -9.95 0.17
N LEU A 30 -3.78 -9.53 -0.59
CA LEU A 30 -2.42 -9.29 -0.11
C LEU A 30 -1.91 -7.96 -0.67
N LEU A 31 -1.43 -7.09 0.21
CA LEU A 31 -0.74 -5.87 -0.16
C LEU A 31 0.76 -6.09 0.05
N THR A 32 1.54 -5.97 -1.02
CA THR A 32 3.01 -6.00 -0.98
C THR A 32 3.54 -4.60 -1.28
N ILE A 33 4.27 -4.03 -0.34
CA ILE A 33 4.67 -2.62 -0.37
C ILE A 33 6.19 -2.51 -0.52
N TYR A 34 6.62 -1.70 -1.48
CA TYR A 34 8.01 -1.33 -1.72
C TYR A 34 8.15 0.18 -1.55
N ASP A 35 9.09 0.64 -0.73
CA ASP A 35 9.34 2.06 -0.44
C ASP A 35 10.23 2.77 -1.49
N CYS A 36 10.83 2.02 -2.41
CA CYS A 36 11.61 2.56 -3.52
C CYS A 36 11.43 1.66 -4.75
N GLY A 37 10.98 2.20 -5.88
CA GLY A 37 10.70 1.47 -7.14
C GLY A 37 11.92 0.80 -7.82
N VAL A 38 13.04 0.60 -7.12
CA VAL A 38 14.17 -0.18 -7.61
C VAL A 38 13.90 -1.66 -7.38
N ALA A 39 13.79 -2.42 -8.47
CA ALA A 39 13.39 -3.83 -8.55
C ALA A 39 14.29 -4.86 -7.82
N GLN A 40 15.13 -4.45 -6.86
CA GLN A 40 16.09 -5.31 -6.17
C GLN A 40 16.02 -5.24 -4.63
N LYS A 41 15.11 -4.46 -4.05
CA LYS A 41 14.88 -4.48 -2.60
C LYS A 41 13.81 -5.50 -2.21
N PRO A 42 13.97 -6.21 -1.08
CA PRO A 42 12.86 -6.97 -0.51
C PRO A 42 11.70 -6.02 -0.20
N PRO A 43 10.45 -6.51 -0.18
CA PRO A 43 9.31 -5.69 0.18
C PRO A 43 9.47 -5.19 1.61
N SER A 44 9.16 -3.92 1.81
CA SER A 44 9.19 -3.27 3.12
C SER A 44 8.06 -3.77 4.00
N ALA A 45 6.92 -4.10 3.42
CA ALA A 45 5.83 -4.73 4.14
C ALA A 45 5.04 -5.68 3.24
N GLN A 46 4.46 -6.68 3.88
CA GLN A 46 3.44 -7.56 3.32
C GLN A 46 2.30 -7.63 4.33
N LEU A 47 1.11 -7.20 3.92
CA LEU A 47 -0.07 -7.09 4.76
C LEU A 47 -1.20 -7.92 4.14
N LEU A 48 -1.82 -8.79 4.94
CA LEU A 48 -3.00 -9.52 4.50
C LEU A 48 -4.21 -8.60 4.59
N GLY A 49 -4.98 -8.51 3.52
CA GLY A 49 -6.18 -7.70 3.48
C GLY A 49 -6.48 -7.05 2.14
N THR A 50 -7.47 -6.17 2.17
CA THR A 50 -8.00 -5.50 0.97
C THR A 50 -7.67 -4.02 1.02
N LEU A 51 -7.15 -3.50 -0.09
CA LEU A 51 -7.03 -2.06 -0.29
C LEU A 51 -8.37 -1.51 -0.81
N GLU A 52 -9.12 -0.80 0.03
CA GLU A 52 -10.45 -0.30 -0.32
C GLU A 52 -10.36 0.96 -1.17
N THR A 53 -9.59 1.97 -0.73
CA THR A 53 -9.49 3.26 -1.42
C THR A 53 -8.04 3.78 -1.50
N VAL A 54 -7.81 4.64 -2.50
CA VAL A 54 -6.57 5.39 -2.69
C VAL A 54 -6.97 6.86 -2.88
N ASP A 55 -7.02 7.58 -1.76
CA ASP A 55 -7.35 9.00 -1.64
C ASP A 55 -6.05 9.84 -1.55
N ALA A 56 -5.11 9.55 -2.45
CA ALA A 56 -3.83 10.23 -2.59
C ALA A 56 -3.43 10.24 -4.06
N SER A 57 -2.58 11.20 -4.46
CA SER A 57 -2.04 11.23 -5.82
C SER A 57 -1.22 9.98 -6.10
N ALA A 58 -1.72 9.15 -7.01
CA ALA A 58 -1.11 7.89 -7.41
C ALA A 58 -1.47 7.56 -8.87
N GLU A 59 -0.62 6.77 -9.50
CA GLU A 59 -0.98 6.03 -10.71
C GLU A 59 -1.41 4.62 -10.33
N ILE A 60 -2.48 4.16 -10.97
CA ILE A 60 -3.07 2.85 -10.69
C ILE A 60 -3.15 2.08 -12.00
N ASP A 61 -2.44 0.97 -12.06
CA ASP A 61 -2.44 0.04 -13.19
C ASP A 61 -3.17 -1.24 -12.81
N SER A 62 -4.23 -1.58 -13.53
CA SER A 62 -4.95 -2.83 -13.32
C SER A 62 -4.17 -4.02 -13.87
N THR A 63 -4.24 -5.15 -13.17
CA THR A 63 -3.61 -6.41 -13.55
C THR A 63 -4.64 -7.54 -13.50
N PRO A 64 -4.38 -8.71 -14.11
CA PRO A 64 -5.33 -9.83 -14.07
C PRO A 64 -5.66 -10.35 -12.65
N THR A 65 -4.80 -10.09 -11.67
CA THR A 65 -4.91 -10.61 -10.30
C THR A 65 -5.11 -9.51 -9.25
N GLY A 66 -5.39 -8.28 -9.68
CA GLY A 66 -5.57 -7.12 -8.80
C GLY A 66 -5.04 -5.85 -9.44
N ARG A 67 -4.20 -5.09 -8.73
CA ARG A 67 -3.70 -3.80 -9.23
C ARG A 67 -2.35 -3.40 -8.65
N VAL A 68 -1.69 -2.49 -9.33
CA VAL A 68 -0.44 -1.89 -8.91
C VAL A 68 -0.69 -0.40 -8.67
N VAL A 69 -0.33 0.08 -7.48
CA VAL A 69 -0.48 1.48 -7.10
C VAL A 69 0.92 2.08 -6.95
N SER A 70 1.23 3.05 -7.80
CA SER A 70 2.47 3.81 -7.76
C SER A 70 2.19 5.19 -7.19
N MET A 71 2.63 5.43 -5.95
CA MET A 71 2.44 6.73 -5.31
C MET A 71 3.13 7.83 -6.11
N ARG A 72 2.51 9.01 -6.12
CA ARG A 72 3.04 10.25 -6.73
C ARG A 72 3.29 11.34 -5.68
N GLU A 73 2.91 11.10 -4.43
CA GLU A 73 3.15 11.96 -3.28
C GLU A 73 3.38 11.15 -1.99
N ARG A 74 3.86 11.82 -0.94
CA ARG A 74 3.92 11.20 0.39
C ARG A 74 2.49 11.00 0.89
N SER A 75 2.25 9.85 1.50
CA SER A 75 0.91 9.41 1.88
C SER A 75 0.98 8.53 3.13
N VAL A 76 -0.17 8.22 3.68
CA VAL A 76 -0.32 7.33 4.83
C VAL A 76 -1.20 6.15 4.43
N LEU A 77 -0.72 4.95 4.73
CA LEU A 77 -1.52 3.74 4.72
C LEU A 77 -2.20 3.61 6.09
N GLU A 78 -3.51 3.49 6.09
CA GLU A 78 -4.33 3.39 7.30
C GLU A 78 -5.10 2.07 7.30
N GLU A 79 -5.09 1.34 8.40
CA GLU A 79 -5.99 0.21 8.61
C GLU A 79 -7.31 0.71 9.23
N VAL A 80 -8.41 0.62 8.48
CA VAL A 80 -9.76 1.11 8.86
C VAL A 80 -10.67 0.02 9.41
N GLY A 81 -10.16 -1.20 9.51
CA GLY A 81 -10.86 -2.36 10.04
C GLY A 81 -9.98 -3.60 9.88
N ALA A 82 -10.43 -4.74 10.40
CA ALA A 82 -9.67 -5.97 10.34
C ALA A 82 -9.27 -6.31 8.89
N ASN A 83 -7.98 -6.18 8.57
CA ASN A 83 -7.42 -6.44 7.24
C ASN A 83 -8.03 -5.56 6.13
N ARG A 84 -8.45 -4.32 6.44
CA ARG A 84 -8.95 -3.36 5.46
C ARG A 84 -8.13 -2.09 5.50
N TYR A 85 -7.60 -1.69 4.35
CA TYR A 85 -6.65 -0.60 4.25
C TYR A 85 -7.15 0.49 3.31
N ARG A 86 -6.78 1.74 3.60
CA ARG A 86 -6.90 2.88 2.69
C ARG A 86 -5.59 3.65 2.62
N ILE A 87 -5.35 4.32 1.51
CA ILE A 87 -4.22 5.23 1.36
C ILE A 87 -4.77 6.66 1.33
N VAL A 88 -4.25 7.55 2.17
CA VAL A 88 -4.65 8.96 2.21
C VAL A 88 -3.45 9.88 2.00
N SER A 89 -3.67 11.04 1.41
CA SER A 89 -2.62 12.06 1.24
C SER A 89 -2.08 12.53 2.60
N GLN A 90 -0.77 12.68 2.72
CA GLN A 90 -0.15 13.25 3.90
C GLN A 90 -0.09 14.77 3.73
N ALA A 91 -1.00 15.49 4.39
CA ALA A 91 -1.07 16.95 4.38
C ALA A 91 0.19 17.63 4.96
#